data_AF-A0A8T2RWD7-F1
#
_entry.id   AF-A0A8T2RWD7-F1
#
_cell.length_a   1.000
_cell.length_b   1.000
_cell.length_c   1.000
_cell.angle_alpha   90.00
_cell.angle_beta   90.00
_cell.angle_gamma   90.00
#
_symmetry.space_group_name_H-M   'P 1'
#
loop_
_entity.id
_entity.type
_entity.pdbx_description
1 polymer ?
#
loop_
_entity_poly.entity_id
_entity_poly.type
_entity_poly.pdbx_seq_one_letter_code
_entity_poly.pdbx_strand_id
1 'polypeptide(L)'
;MQATGEDYNVEETGERRPFRALLDVGLVRTTTGNRVFGALKGALDGGLDIPHSEKRFAGFNKEEKSLNAELHRKYIFGGHVADYMIMLRDEEPEKYQSQFSSFIKNGVEPEGLEELYRKVHAAIRADPSIKHTEKHVPSERKSYKLKKLTYDERKANLIARLNALNEDDDE
;
A
#
# COMPACT_ATOMS: atom_id res chain seq x y z
N MET A 1 -15.39 15.86 -10.05
CA MET A 1 -14.04 16.33 -10.44
C MET A 1 -13.30 15.20 -11.15
N GLN A 2 -12.72 15.46 -12.32
CA GLN A 2 -12.01 14.46 -13.11
C GLN A 2 -10.51 14.55 -12.77
N ALA A 3 -9.84 13.41 -12.56
CA ALA A 3 -8.39 13.39 -12.33
C ALA A 3 -7.68 13.66 -13.67
N THR A 4 -7.31 14.92 -13.91
CA THR A 4 -6.65 15.38 -15.14
C THR A 4 -5.14 15.13 -15.13
N GLY A 5 -4.55 14.95 -13.94
CA GLY A 5 -3.10 14.82 -13.76
C GLY A 5 -2.38 16.16 -13.57
N GLU A 6 -3.11 17.27 -13.59
CA GLU A 6 -2.57 18.60 -13.30
C GLU A 6 -2.30 18.77 -11.80
N ASP A 7 -1.40 19.69 -11.46
CA ASP A 7 -1.22 20.13 -10.08
C ASP A 7 -2.52 20.74 -9.55
N TYR A 8 -2.92 20.39 -8.33
CA TYR A 8 -4.21 20.79 -7.78
C TYR A 8 -4.07 21.20 -6.32
N ASN A 9 -4.53 22.42 -6.03
CA ASN A 9 -4.67 22.96 -4.68
C ASN A 9 -6.15 23.26 -4.42
N VAL A 10 -6.59 22.99 -3.20
CA VAL A 10 -7.98 23.22 -2.80
C VAL A 10 -8.15 24.69 -2.40
N GLU A 11 -8.85 25.45 -3.24
CA GLU A 11 -9.11 26.87 -3.01
C GLU A 11 -10.19 27.11 -1.93
N GLU A 12 -10.03 28.17 -1.14
CA GLU A 12 -11.01 28.63 -0.16
C GLU A 12 -12.25 29.24 -0.88
N THR A 13 -13.25 28.41 -1.17
CA THR A 13 -14.42 28.81 -1.98
C THR A 13 -15.72 29.03 -1.18
N GLY A 14 -15.66 28.98 0.15
CA GLY A 14 -16.82 29.15 1.02
C GLY A 14 -16.49 29.75 2.39
N GLU A 15 -17.48 29.76 3.28
CA GLU A 15 -17.33 30.32 4.64
C GLU A 15 -16.35 29.52 5.52
N ARG A 16 -16.18 28.23 5.22
CA ARG A 16 -15.29 27.34 5.96
C ARG A 16 -14.09 26.97 5.09
N ARG A 17 -12.91 27.08 5.68
CA ARG A 17 -11.66 26.65 5.07
C ARG A 17 -11.64 25.13 4.83
N PRO A 18 -10.95 24.66 3.78
CA PRO A 18 -10.76 23.24 3.56
C PRO A 18 -9.99 22.60 4.73
N PHE A 19 -10.18 21.29 4.91
CA PHE A 19 -9.45 20.58 5.96
C PHE A 19 -7.97 20.50 5.57
N ARG A 20 -7.13 21.12 6.38
CA ARG A 20 -5.69 21.14 6.17
C ARG A 20 -5.02 19.94 6.84
N ALA A 21 -4.25 19.18 6.08
CA ALA A 21 -3.45 18.07 6.56
C ALA A 21 -1.97 18.22 6.16
N LEU A 22 -1.09 17.46 6.83
CA LEU A 22 0.33 17.38 6.52
C LEU A 22 0.67 15.95 6.13
N LEU A 23 1.45 15.79 5.05
CA LEU A 23 1.92 14.48 4.62
C LEU A 23 3.05 14.00 5.54
N ASP A 24 2.82 12.90 6.26
CA ASP A 24 3.86 12.16 6.96
C ASP A 24 4.37 11.01 6.06
N VAL A 25 5.63 11.08 5.66
CA VAL A 25 6.29 10.06 4.84
C VAL A 25 6.97 8.97 5.68
N GLY A 26 7.05 9.14 7.00
CA GLY A 26 7.79 8.27 7.90
C GLY A 26 9.26 8.12 7.48
N LEU A 27 9.69 6.86 7.32
CA LEU A 27 11.05 6.51 6.90
C LEU A 27 11.19 6.32 5.37
N VAL A 28 10.14 6.59 4.60
CA VAL A 28 10.17 6.42 3.15
C VAL A 28 11.09 7.48 2.53
N ARG A 29 12.02 7.05 1.68
CA ARG A 29 12.87 7.97 0.93
C ARG A 29 12.03 8.80 -0.04
N THR A 30 12.14 10.13 0.04
CA THR A 30 11.41 11.07 -0.81
C THR A 30 12.00 11.14 -2.22
N THR A 31 11.69 10.17 -3.06
CA THR A 31 12.06 10.13 -4.48
C THR A 31 10.91 10.62 -5.36
N THR A 32 11.23 11.28 -6.47
CA THR A 32 10.22 11.69 -7.46
C THR A 32 9.58 10.45 -8.08
N GLY A 33 8.24 10.44 -8.18
CA GLY A 33 7.47 9.29 -8.67
C GLY A 33 7.18 8.21 -7.62
N ASN A 34 7.55 8.41 -6.35
CA ASN A 34 7.20 7.47 -5.28
C ASN A 34 5.67 7.40 -5.08
N ARG A 35 5.14 6.20 -4.83
CA ARG A 35 3.71 5.93 -4.61
C ARG A 35 3.11 6.72 -3.43
N VAL A 36 3.91 7.09 -2.43
CA VAL A 36 3.45 7.97 -1.34
C VAL A 36 2.94 9.31 -1.88
N PHE A 37 3.58 9.85 -2.92
CA PHE A 37 3.13 11.08 -3.57
C PHE A 37 1.94 10.84 -4.52
N GLY A 38 1.72 9.61 -4.97
CA GLY A 38 0.46 9.22 -5.63
C GLY A 38 -0.73 9.24 -4.65
N ALA A 39 -0.53 8.78 -3.41
CA ALA A 39 -1.53 8.89 -2.35
C ALA A 39 -1.81 10.35 -1.98
N LEU A 40 -0.77 11.18 -1.88
CA LEU A 40 -0.90 12.64 -1.74
C LEU A 40 -1.78 13.22 -2.86
N LYS A 41 -1.51 12.89 -4.13
CA LYS A 41 -2.31 13.38 -5.25
C LYS A 41 -3.78 12.97 -5.14
N GLY A 42 -4.05 11.70 -4.78
CA GLY A 42 -5.42 11.24 -4.56
C GLY A 42 -6.13 11.96 -3.41
N ALA A 43 -5.41 12.32 -2.35
CA ALA A 43 -5.95 13.10 -1.23
C ALA A 43 -6.31 14.54 -1.65
N LEU A 44 -5.45 15.19 -2.45
CA LEU A 44 -5.70 16.50 -3.03
C LEU A 44 -6.93 16.47 -3.94
N ASP A 45 -6.99 15.52 -4.87
CA ASP A 45 -8.13 15.32 -5.78
C ASP A 45 -9.42 14.91 -5.04
N GLY A 46 -9.29 14.47 -3.78
CA GLY A 46 -10.37 14.18 -2.85
C GLY A 46 -10.86 15.40 -2.06
N GLY A 47 -10.20 16.56 -2.17
CA GLY A 47 -10.59 17.81 -1.52
C GLY A 47 -9.87 18.12 -0.21
N LEU A 48 -8.79 17.41 0.13
CA LEU A 48 -7.93 17.77 1.26
C LEU A 48 -6.93 18.86 0.86
N ASP A 49 -6.78 19.88 1.70
CA ASP A 49 -5.72 20.86 1.56
C ASP A 49 -4.43 20.31 2.18
N ILE A 50 -3.44 20.01 1.34
CA ILE A 50 -2.14 19.52 1.80
C ILE A 50 -1.07 20.38 1.14
N PRO A 51 -0.27 21.15 1.90
CA PRO A 51 0.81 21.93 1.33
C PRO A 51 1.84 21.03 0.62
N HIS A 52 2.05 21.25 -0.67
CA HIS A 52 2.92 20.39 -1.49
C HIS A 52 3.57 21.15 -2.65
N SER A 53 4.38 20.44 -3.44
CA SER A 53 4.97 20.90 -4.70
C SER A 53 4.96 19.76 -5.72
N GLU A 54 4.75 20.08 -6.98
CA GLU A 54 4.71 19.13 -8.10
C GLU A 54 6.01 18.33 -8.33
N LYS A 55 7.13 18.76 -7.75
CA LYS A 55 8.48 18.18 -7.94
C LYS A 55 8.62 16.69 -7.62
N ARG A 56 7.66 16.15 -6.85
CA ARG A 56 7.66 14.76 -6.39
C ARG A 56 6.67 13.87 -7.15
N PHE A 57 5.82 14.44 -7.99
CA PHE A 57 4.88 13.67 -8.80
C PHE A 57 5.57 12.93 -9.94
N ALA A 58 4.96 11.81 -10.35
CA ALA A 58 5.40 11.06 -11.52
C ALA A 58 5.19 11.91 -12.79
N GLY A 59 6.22 12.03 -13.61
CA GLY A 59 6.20 12.89 -14.81
C GLY A 59 6.79 14.29 -14.60
N PHE A 60 7.32 14.61 -13.42
CA PHE A 60 8.07 15.84 -13.21
C PHE A 60 9.49 15.75 -13.82
N ASN A 61 9.82 16.69 -14.71
CA ASN A 61 11.15 16.82 -15.29
C ASN A 61 11.99 17.85 -14.50
N LYS A 62 13.15 17.43 -14.00
CA LYS A 62 14.03 18.32 -13.23
C LYS A 62 14.71 19.40 -14.07
N GLU A 63 14.95 19.13 -15.34
CA GLU A 63 15.64 20.04 -16.26
C GLU A 63 14.69 21.15 -16.71
N GLU A 64 13.50 20.75 -17.17
CA GLU A 64 12.44 21.67 -17.62
C GLU A 64 11.70 22.32 -16.44
N LYS A 65 11.87 21.78 -15.22
CA LYS A 65 11.20 22.21 -13.98
C LYS A 65 9.68 22.28 -14.12
N SER A 66 9.11 21.36 -14.88
CA SER A 66 7.68 21.29 -15.16
C SER A 66 7.15 19.87 -14.98
N LEU A 67 5.86 19.78 -14.63
CA LEU A 67 5.12 18.53 -14.59
C LEU A 67 4.47 18.23 -15.94
N ASN A 68 4.75 17.06 -16.51
CA ASN A 68 3.97 16.54 -17.63
C ASN A 68 2.66 15.93 -17.09
N ALA A 69 1.56 16.67 -17.21
CA ALA A 69 0.24 16.27 -16.72
C ALA A 69 -0.30 15.01 -17.41
N GLU A 70 -0.03 14.82 -18.71
CA GLU A 70 -0.47 13.62 -19.44
C GLU A 70 0.21 12.36 -18.92
N LEU A 71 1.53 12.44 -18.69
CA LEU A 71 2.27 11.34 -18.08
C LEU A 71 1.80 11.11 -16.64
N HIS A 72 1.59 12.16 -15.86
CA HIS A 72 1.08 12.02 -14.50
C HIS A 72 -0.29 11.32 -14.47
N ARG A 73 -1.19 11.73 -15.36
CA ARG A 73 -2.50 11.11 -15.57
C ARG A 73 -2.38 9.63 -15.96
N LYS A 74 -1.44 9.29 -16.83
CA LYS A 74 -1.14 7.90 -17.20
C LYS A 74 -0.75 7.06 -15.98
N TYR A 75 -0.03 7.63 -15.02
CA TYR A 75 0.28 6.94 -13.76
C TYR A 75 -0.96 6.75 -12.87
N ILE A 76 -1.84 7.76 -12.78
CA ILE A 76 -3.08 7.69 -11.99
C ILE A 76 -3.99 6.54 -12.45
N PHE A 77 -4.13 6.35 -13.76
CA PHE A 77 -4.99 5.31 -14.34
C PHE A 77 -4.26 4.01 -14.69
N GLY A 78 -3.04 3.81 -14.18
CA GLY A 78 -2.29 2.57 -14.36
C GLY A 78 -1.77 2.33 -15.78
N GLY A 79 -1.75 3.33 -16.66
CA GLY A 79 -1.30 3.17 -18.05
C GLY A 79 0.12 2.66 -18.19
N HIS A 80 1.03 2.99 -17.26
CA HIS A 80 2.38 2.41 -17.20
C HIS A 80 2.39 0.89 -16.92
N VAL A 81 1.39 0.40 -16.18
CA VAL A 81 1.19 -1.05 -15.97
C VAL A 81 0.62 -1.68 -17.23
N ALA A 82 -0.35 -1.02 -17.88
CA ALA A 82 -0.93 -1.48 -19.14
C ALA A 82 0.12 -1.59 -20.26
N ASP A 83 1.01 -0.59 -20.41
CA ASP A 83 2.12 -0.65 -21.37
C ASP A 83 3.02 -1.87 -21.10
N TYR A 84 3.34 -2.11 -19.82
CA TYR A 84 4.21 -3.21 -19.44
C TYR A 84 3.55 -4.58 -19.64
N MET A 85 2.24 -4.66 -19.41
CA MET A 85 1.44 -5.84 -19.76
C MET A 85 1.49 -6.12 -21.26
N ILE A 86 1.32 -5.09 -22.10
CA ILE A 86 1.40 -5.21 -23.57
C ILE A 86 2.79 -5.66 -24.00
N MET A 87 3.84 -4.99 -23.51
CA MET A 87 5.23 -5.33 -23.81
C MET A 87 5.54 -6.80 -23.47
N LEU A 88 5.22 -7.25 -22.25
CA LEU A 88 5.48 -8.64 -21.86
C LEU A 88 4.61 -9.64 -22.61
N ARG A 89 3.36 -9.30 -22.93
CA ARG A 89 2.48 -10.19 -23.71
C ARG A 89 3.08 -10.46 -25.08
N ASP A 90 3.65 -9.44 -25.72
CA ASP A 90 4.13 -9.50 -27.09
C ASP A 90 5.59 -10.03 -27.17
N GLU A 91 6.46 -9.67 -26.23
CA GLU A 91 7.88 -10.04 -26.22
C GLU A 91 8.20 -11.30 -25.40
N GLU A 92 7.56 -11.48 -24.23
CA GLU A 92 7.91 -12.51 -23.25
C GLU A 92 6.67 -13.12 -22.55
N PRO A 93 5.87 -13.94 -23.26
CA PRO A 93 4.57 -14.40 -22.77
C PRO A 93 4.63 -15.24 -21.48
N GLU A 94 5.75 -15.94 -21.23
CA GLU A 94 5.95 -16.69 -19.98
C GLU A 94 6.07 -15.76 -18.76
N LYS A 95 6.77 -14.63 -18.91
CA LYS A 95 6.84 -13.60 -17.87
C LYS A 95 5.50 -12.91 -17.67
N TYR A 96 4.75 -12.67 -18.76
CA TYR A 96 3.40 -12.13 -18.66
C TYR A 96 2.49 -13.04 -17.82
N GLN A 97 2.48 -14.35 -18.09
CA GLN A 97 1.67 -15.31 -17.34
C GLN A 97 2.02 -15.37 -15.86
N SER A 98 3.30 -15.34 -15.51
CA SER A 98 3.73 -15.39 -14.11
C SER A 98 3.43 -14.08 -13.36
N GLN A 99 3.83 -12.93 -13.90
CA GLN A 99 3.67 -11.62 -13.25
C GLN A 99 2.21 -11.16 -13.18
N PHE A 100 1.42 -11.43 -14.22
CA PHE A 100 0.03 -10.98 -14.34
C PHE A 100 -0.99 -12.12 -14.17
N SER A 101 -0.59 -13.25 -13.57
CA SER A 101 -1.47 -14.40 -13.29
C SER A 101 -2.81 -14.03 -12.65
N SER A 102 -2.80 -13.11 -11.69
CA SER A 102 -4.03 -12.63 -11.04
C SER A 102 -4.91 -11.77 -11.94
N PHE A 103 -4.33 -11.02 -12.89
CA PHE A 103 -5.07 -10.23 -13.86
C PHE A 103 -5.76 -11.16 -14.86
N ILE A 104 -5.03 -12.14 -15.39
CA ILE A 104 -5.55 -13.17 -16.30
C ILE A 104 -6.70 -13.93 -15.65
N LYS A 105 -6.53 -14.39 -14.39
CA LYS A 105 -7.57 -15.10 -13.65
C LYS A 105 -8.85 -14.28 -13.47
N ASN A 106 -8.73 -12.97 -13.35
CA ASN A 106 -9.86 -12.05 -13.16
C ASN A 106 -10.36 -11.41 -14.47
N GLY A 107 -9.79 -11.79 -15.63
CA GLY A 107 -10.16 -11.23 -16.94
C GLY A 107 -9.86 -9.74 -17.09
N VAL A 108 -8.79 -9.24 -16.45
CA VAL A 108 -8.38 -7.84 -16.52
C VAL A 108 -7.32 -7.68 -17.61
N GLU A 109 -7.75 -7.14 -18.75
CA GLU A 109 -6.89 -6.82 -19.90
C GLU A 109 -6.27 -5.42 -19.79
N PRO A 110 -5.11 -5.16 -20.43
CA PRO A 110 -4.43 -3.87 -20.33
C PRO A 110 -5.27 -2.70 -20.83
N GLU A 111 -6.08 -2.90 -21.88
CA GLU A 111 -6.96 -1.88 -22.44
C GLU A 111 -8.09 -1.49 -21.48
N GLY A 112 -8.50 -2.40 -20.59
CA GLY A 112 -9.59 -2.18 -19.62
C GLY A 112 -9.15 -1.48 -18.32
N LEU A 113 -7.84 -1.31 -18.10
CA LEU A 113 -7.30 -0.87 -16.81
C LEU A 113 -7.69 0.58 -16.46
N GLU A 114 -7.66 1.48 -17.45
CA GLU A 114 -8.06 2.88 -17.23
C GLU A 114 -9.54 2.98 -16.84
N GLU A 115 -10.42 2.24 -17.53
CA GLU A 115 -11.85 2.24 -17.25
C GLU A 115 -12.14 1.64 -15.86
N LEU A 116 -11.41 0.59 -15.47
CA LEU A 116 -11.49 -0.01 -14.15
C LEU A 116 -11.18 1.02 -13.05
N TYR A 117 -10.07 1.75 -13.15
CA TYR A 117 -9.72 2.77 -12.15
C TYR A 117 -10.72 3.92 -12.11
N ARG A 118 -11.26 4.36 -13.26
CA ARG A 118 -12.35 5.35 -13.30
C ARG A 118 -13.59 4.88 -12.54
N LYS A 119 -14.01 3.62 -12.76
CA LYS A 119 -15.13 2.99 -12.04
C LYS A 119 -14.87 2.93 -10.54
N VAL A 120 -13.66 2.55 -10.13
CA VAL A 120 -13.24 2.53 -8.72
C VAL A 120 -13.33 3.92 -8.09
N HIS A 121 -12.81 4.95 -8.74
CA HIS A 121 -12.91 6.33 -8.23
C HIS A 121 -14.37 6.80 -8.09
N ALA A 122 -15.25 6.41 -9.01
CA ALA A 122 -16.67 6.72 -8.90
C ALA A 122 -17.33 5.98 -7.72
N ALA A 123 -17.02 4.69 -7.54
CA ALA A 123 -17.55 3.87 -6.45
C ALA A 123 -17.13 4.39 -5.06
N ILE A 124 -15.85 4.77 -4.88
CA ILE A 124 -15.35 5.33 -3.62
C ILE A 124 -16.06 6.65 -3.27
N ARG A 125 -16.33 7.49 -4.26
CA ARG A 125 -17.07 8.75 -4.05
C ARG A 125 -18.55 8.52 -3.74
N ALA A 126 -19.15 7.48 -4.33
CA ALA A 126 -20.54 7.13 -4.09
C ALA A 126 -20.77 6.60 -2.67
N ASP A 127 -19.85 5.76 -2.16
CA ASP A 127 -19.90 5.22 -0.80
C ASP A 127 -18.49 5.18 -0.19
N PRO A 128 -18.08 6.23 0.55
CA PRO A 128 -16.79 6.27 1.24
C PRO A 128 -16.82 5.57 2.61
N SER A 129 -17.92 4.88 2.97
CA SER A 129 -18.04 4.26 4.30
C SER A 129 -17.06 3.10 4.50
N ILE A 130 -16.48 3.02 5.69
CA ILE A 130 -15.56 1.95 6.06
C ILE A 130 -16.38 0.70 6.42
N LYS A 131 -16.25 -0.36 5.60
CA LYS A 131 -16.86 -1.67 5.88
C LYS A 131 -15.94 -2.49 6.77
N HIS A 132 -16.34 -2.69 8.01
CA HIS A 132 -15.62 -3.56 8.94
C HIS A 132 -15.93 -5.04 8.68
N THR A 133 -14.92 -5.91 8.80
CA THR A 133 -15.14 -7.34 8.73
C THR A 133 -15.80 -7.85 9.99
N GLU A 134 -16.78 -8.74 9.85
CA GLU A 134 -17.35 -9.47 10.97
C GLU A 134 -16.31 -10.45 11.50
N LYS A 135 -15.93 -10.27 12.77
CA LYS A 135 -14.93 -11.13 13.43
C LYS A 135 -15.63 -11.92 14.52
N HIS A 136 -15.62 -13.25 14.39
CA HIS A 136 -16.02 -14.11 15.50
C HIS A 136 -14.96 -14.05 16.60
N VAL A 137 -15.38 -13.71 17.82
CA VAL A 137 -14.52 -13.80 18.99
C VAL A 137 -14.34 -15.29 19.31
N PRO A 138 -13.10 -15.82 19.32
CA PRO A 138 -12.88 -17.21 19.69
C PRO A 138 -13.35 -17.46 21.12
N SER A 139 -13.98 -18.62 21.37
CA SER A 139 -14.38 -19.04 22.73
C SER A 139 -13.17 -19.17 23.67
N GLU A 140 -12.03 -19.59 23.14
CA GLU A 140 -10.77 -19.68 23.87
C GLU A 140 -9.64 -18.98 23.12
N ARG A 141 -8.86 -18.19 23.85
CA ARG A 141 -7.66 -17.54 23.31
C ARG A 141 -6.51 -18.52 23.29
N LYS A 142 -6.24 -19.15 22.13
CA LYS A 142 -5.04 -19.97 21.93
C LYS A 142 -3.78 -19.12 22.12
N SER A 143 -2.91 -19.53 23.04
CA SER A 143 -1.59 -18.92 23.25
C SER A 143 -0.51 -19.92 22.85
N TYR A 144 0.28 -19.57 21.83
CA TYR A 144 1.46 -20.31 21.42
C TYR A 144 2.72 -19.90 22.19
N LYS A 145 2.61 -18.91 23.10
CA LYS A 145 3.71 -18.55 23.98
C LYS A 145 3.91 -19.67 24.99
N LEU A 146 5.16 -20.10 25.12
CA LEU A 146 5.58 -20.99 26.21
C LEU A 146 5.10 -20.40 27.53
N LYS A 147 4.39 -21.21 28.30
CA LYS A 147 4.03 -20.84 29.67
C LYS A 147 5.33 -20.79 30.46
N LYS A 148 5.50 -19.73 31.25
CA LYS A 148 6.64 -19.65 32.18
C LYS A 148 6.55 -20.82 33.14
N LEU A 149 7.64 -21.55 33.32
CA LEU A 149 7.69 -22.63 34.29
C LEU A 149 7.40 -22.08 35.68
N THR A 150 6.63 -22.84 36.44
CA THR A 150 6.42 -22.58 37.86
C THR A 150 7.74 -22.71 38.63
N TYR A 151 7.77 -22.24 39.87
CA TYR A 151 8.96 -22.40 40.71
C TYR A 151 9.28 -23.87 40.96
N ASP A 152 8.23 -24.68 41.21
CA ASP A 152 8.38 -26.11 41.49
C ASP A 152 8.85 -26.88 40.26
N GLU A 153 8.34 -26.58 39.06
CA GLU A 153 8.84 -27.14 37.80
C GLU A 153 10.31 -26.77 37.56
N ARG A 154 10.69 -25.52 37.84
CA ARG A 154 12.10 -25.07 37.75
C ARG A 154 13.00 -25.81 38.74
N LYS A 155 12.53 -26.02 39.95
CA LYS A 155 13.24 -26.77 41.00
C LYS A 155 13.40 -28.25 40.61
N ALA A 156 12.34 -28.88 40.10
CA ALA A 156 12.37 -30.25 39.63
C ALA A 156 13.36 -30.43 38.46
N ASN A 157 13.33 -29.52 37.48
CA ASN A 157 14.27 -29.54 36.36
C ASN A 157 15.72 -29.33 36.81
N LEU A 158 15.95 -28.51 37.85
CA LEU A 158 17.28 -28.33 38.42
C LEU A 158 17.77 -29.61 39.11
N ILE A 159 16.93 -30.26 39.92
CA ILE A 159 17.28 -31.53 40.59
C ILE A 159 17.56 -32.62 39.56
N ALA A 160 16.69 -32.79 38.56
CA ALA A 160 16.88 -33.75 37.48
C ALA A 160 18.20 -33.51 36.72
N ARG A 161 18.54 -32.24 36.46
CA ARG A 161 19.80 -31.88 35.82
C ARG A 161 21.02 -32.19 36.68
N LEU A 162 20.95 -31.96 38.00
CA LEU A 162 22.05 -32.27 38.91
C LEU A 162 22.26 -33.79 39.07
N ASN A 163 21.18 -34.56 39.15
CA ASN A 163 21.27 -36.02 39.24
C ASN A 163 21.91 -36.63 37.98
N ALA A 164 21.49 -36.18 36.79
CA ALA A 164 22.09 -36.65 35.54
C ALA A 164 23.59 -36.34 35.45
N LEU A 165 24.01 -35.13 35.87
CA LEU A 165 25.43 -34.76 35.91
C LEU A 165 26.24 -35.63 36.88
N ASN A 166 25.68 -35.97 38.04
CA ASN A 166 26.38 -36.80 39.02
C ASN A 166 26.44 -38.27 38.59
N GLU A 167 25.43 -38.79 37.90
CA GLU A 167 25.44 -40.15 37.34
C GLU A 167 26.47 -40.29 36.20
N ASP A 168 26.69 -39.24 35.39
CA ASP A 168 27.72 -39.21 34.34
C ASP A 168 29.17 -39.14 34.89
N ASP A 169 29.37 -38.67 36.13
CA ASP A 169 30.68 -38.58 36.79
C ASP A 169 31.08 -39.88 37.54
N ASP A 170 30.11 -40.76 37.82
CA ASP A 170 30.31 -42.05 38.52
C ASP A 170 30.49 -43.26 37.57
N GLU A 171 30.42 -43.06 36.23
CA GLU A 171 30.83 -44.01 35.16
C GLU A 171 32.26 -43.74 34.64
#